data_AF-A0A1J3DT01-F1
#
_entry.id   AF-A0A1J3DT01-F1
#
_cell.length_a   1.000
_cell.length_b   1.000
_cell.length_c   1.000
_cell.angle_alpha   90.00
_cell.angle_beta   90.00
_cell.angle_gamma   90.00
#
_symmetry.space_group_name_H-M   'P 1'
#
loop_
_entity.id
_entity.type
_entity.pdbx_description
1 polymer ?
#
loop_
_entity_poly.entity_id
_entity_poly.type
_entity_poly.pdbx_seq_one_letter_code
_entity_poly.pdbx_strand_id
1 'polypeptide(L)'
;EEVASTGPGIRFFQLYVYKNRKVVEQLVRRAEKAGFKAIALTVDTPRLGRRESDIKNRFTLPPNLTLKNFEGLDLGKMDEANDSGLASYVAGQIDRTLSWKDVQWLQT
;
A
#
# COMPACT_ATOMS: atom_id res chain seq x y z
N GLU A 1 9.10 9.13 -3.47
CA GLU A 1 10.13 10.12 -3.87
C GLU A 1 9.60 11.55 -3.79
N GLU A 2 8.39 11.84 -4.29
CA GLU A 2 7.79 13.20 -4.20
C GLU A 2 7.79 13.75 -2.76
N VAL A 3 7.43 12.94 -1.76
CA VAL A 3 7.48 13.38 -0.35
C VAL A 3 8.92 13.70 0.10
N ALA A 4 9.92 12.98 -0.40
CA ALA A 4 11.32 13.23 -0.04
C ALA A 4 11.88 14.49 -0.73
N SER A 5 11.41 14.83 -1.93
CA SER A 5 11.85 16.04 -2.65
C SER A 5 11.38 17.34 -2.01
N THR A 6 10.41 17.29 -1.08
CA THR A 6 9.97 18.47 -0.30
C THR A 6 11.07 19.04 0.61
N GLY A 7 12.09 18.26 0.96
CA GLY A 7 13.20 18.71 1.81
C GLY A 7 13.74 17.62 2.74
N PRO A 8 14.72 17.94 3.60
CA PRO A 8 15.22 17.02 4.61
C PRO A 8 14.18 16.79 5.72
N GLY A 9 14.19 15.59 6.32
CA GLY A 9 13.31 15.25 7.44
C GLY A 9 13.36 13.75 7.77
N ILE A 10 13.13 13.41 9.04
CA ILE A 10 12.98 12.02 9.46
C ILE A 10 11.59 11.54 9.04
N ARG A 11 11.53 10.43 8.30
CA ARG A 11 10.29 9.88 7.75
C ARG A 11 10.26 8.37 7.93
N PHE A 12 9.10 7.83 8.26
CA PHE A 12 8.82 6.39 8.27
C PHE A 12 7.80 6.04 7.19
N PHE A 13 7.87 4.83 6.67
CA PHE A 13 6.99 4.37 5.60
C PHE A 13 6.03 3.31 6.14
N GLN A 14 4.74 3.61 6.16
CA GLN A 14 3.71 2.63 6.51
C GLN A 14 3.58 1.61 5.38
N LEU A 15 3.52 0.32 5.75
CA LEU A 15 3.48 -0.77 4.78
C LEU A 15 2.42 -1.81 5.17
N TYR A 16 1.64 -2.25 4.18
CA TYR A 16 0.89 -3.51 4.22
C TYR A 16 1.68 -4.57 3.46
N VAL A 17 1.57 -5.82 3.91
CA VAL A 17 2.05 -6.95 3.12
C VAL A 17 0.95 -7.38 2.16
N TYR A 18 1.23 -7.19 0.87
CA TYR A 18 0.35 -7.58 -0.22
C TYR A 18 0.61 -9.02 -0.68
N LYS A 19 -0.37 -9.64 -1.33
CA LYS A 19 -0.26 -10.98 -1.93
C LYS A 19 0.92 -11.06 -2.90
N ASN A 20 1.09 -10.04 -3.75
CA ASN A 20 2.26 -9.93 -4.61
C ASN A 20 3.46 -9.36 -3.83
N ARG A 21 4.33 -10.25 -3.34
CA ARG A 21 5.52 -9.88 -2.56
C ARG A 21 6.52 -9.02 -3.32
N LYS A 22 6.55 -9.09 -4.65
CA LYS A 22 7.38 -8.20 -5.48
C LYS A 22 6.96 -6.73 -5.35
N VAL A 23 5.66 -6.45 -5.21
CA VAL A 23 5.17 -5.08 -4.99
C VAL A 23 5.66 -4.56 -3.64
N VAL A 24 5.60 -5.40 -2.60
CA VAL A 24 6.11 -5.05 -1.27
C VAL A 24 7.61 -4.75 -1.30
N GLU A 25 8.41 -5.60 -1.96
CA GLU A 25 9.85 -5.38 -2.15
C GLU A 25 10.15 -4.09 -2.92
N GLN A 26 9.40 -3.80 -3.99
CA GLN A 26 9.54 -2.56 -4.76
C GLN A 26 9.24 -1.33 -3.90
N LEU A 27 8.20 -1.38 -3.06
CA LEU A 27 7.83 -0.29 -2.15
C LEU A 27 8.89 -0.07 -1.07
N VAL A 28 9.42 -1.13 -0.46
CA VAL A 28 10.51 -1.05 0.52
C VAL A 28 11.75 -0.40 -0.11
N ARG A 29 12.20 -0.92 -1.27
CA ARG A 29 13.34 -0.35 -2.00
C ARG A 29 13.12 1.11 -2.40
N ARG A 30 11.89 1.49 -2.75
CA ARG A 30 11.53 2.88 -3.08
C ARG A 30 11.61 3.78 -1.84
N ALA A 31 11.17 3.29 -0.67
CA ALA A 31 11.28 4.01 0.60
C ALA A 31 12.75 4.18 1.04
N GLU A 32 13.56 3.12 0.95
CA GLU A 32 15.00 3.16 1.23
C GLU A 32 15.72 4.18 0.34
N LYS A 33 15.51 4.12 -0.98
CA LYS A 33 16.08 5.08 -1.95
C LYS A 33 15.64 6.52 -1.67
N ALA A 34 14.43 6.71 -1.14
CA ALA A 34 13.91 8.02 -0.76
C ALA A 34 14.37 8.50 0.63
N GLY A 35 15.25 7.74 1.32
CA GLY A 35 15.85 8.13 2.59
C GLY A 35 14.97 7.96 3.83
N PHE A 36 13.91 7.16 3.73
CA PHE A 36 13.06 6.81 4.88
C PHE A 36 13.86 5.99 5.90
N LYS A 37 13.54 6.15 7.18
CA LYS A 37 14.35 5.67 8.31
C LYS A 37 13.78 4.43 9.00
N ALA A 38 12.54 4.08 8.72
CA ALA A 38 11.92 2.86 9.23
C ALA A 38 10.71 2.45 8.37
N ILE A 39 10.35 1.17 8.50
CA ILE A 39 9.08 0.62 8.02
C ILE A 39 8.14 0.48 9.21
N ALA A 40 6.94 1.06 9.10
CA ALA A 40 5.84 0.86 10.03
C ALA A 40 4.89 -0.20 9.44
N LEU A 41 5.12 -1.47 9.78
CA LEU A 41 4.31 -2.57 9.28
C LEU A 41 2.94 -2.62 9.98
N THR A 42 1.86 -2.61 9.20
CA THR A 42 0.49 -2.78 9.72
C THR A 42 0.13 -4.27 9.78
N VAL A 43 -0.15 -4.76 10.98
CA VAL A 43 -0.41 -6.19 11.26
C VAL A 43 -1.84 -6.49 11.71
N ASP A 44 -2.68 -5.48 11.88
CA ASP A 44 -4.04 -5.58 12.41
C ASP A 44 -5.13 -5.61 11.34
N THR A 45 -4.76 -5.48 10.06
CA THR A 45 -5.70 -5.34 8.95
C THR A 45 -5.56 -6.49 7.93
N PRO A 46 -5.81 -7.77 8.30
CA PRO A 46 -5.93 -8.84 7.31
C PRO A 46 -7.22 -8.72 6.49
N ARG A 47 -8.23 -8.00 7.02
CA ARG A 47 -9.44 -7.58 6.31
C ARG A 47 -9.72 -6.13 6.67
N LEU A 48 -10.27 -5.37 5.73
CA LEU A 48 -10.74 -4.03 6.02
C LEU A 48 -11.91 -4.08 7.02
N GLY A 49 -11.86 -3.18 8.01
CA GLY A 49 -12.96 -2.95 8.94
C GLY A 49 -14.21 -2.41 8.23
N ARG A 50 -15.38 -2.70 8.79
CA ARG A 50 -16.66 -2.29 8.23
C ARG A 50 -17.00 -0.86 8.66
N ARG A 51 -16.77 0.11 7.78
CA ARG A 51 -17.04 1.53 8.01
C ARG A 51 -18.37 1.92 7.37
N GLU A 52 -19.44 2.02 8.17
CA GLU A 52 -20.80 2.19 7.63
C GLU A 52 -20.99 3.50 6.87
N SER A 53 -20.31 4.57 7.28
CA SER A 53 -20.35 5.86 6.59
C SER A 53 -19.77 5.76 5.18
N ASP A 54 -18.63 5.08 4.99
CA ASP A 54 -18.01 4.89 3.67
C ASP A 54 -18.93 4.11 2.73
N ILE A 55 -19.64 3.10 3.26
CA ILE A 55 -20.61 2.31 2.51
C ILE A 55 -21.82 3.17 2.12
N LYS A 56 -22.42 3.90 3.08
CA LYS A 56 -23.58 4.77 2.84
C LYS A 56 -23.27 5.89 1.85
N ASN A 57 -22.07 6.46 1.93
CA ASN A 57 -21.63 7.56 1.09
C ASN A 57 -21.01 7.10 -0.25
N ARG A 58 -20.85 5.78 -0.46
CA ARG A 58 -20.18 5.19 -1.63
C ARG A 58 -18.81 5.83 -1.88
N PHE A 59 -17.97 5.84 -0.86
CA PHE A 59 -16.68 6.51 -0.91
C PHE A 59 -15.84 6.02 -2.11
N THR A 60 -15.42 6.97 -2.95
CA THR A 60 -14.47 6.75 -4.04
C THR A 60 -13.36 7.79 -3.96
N LEU A 61 -12.20 7.47 -4.54
CA LEU A 61 -11.12 8.44 -4.67
C LEU A 61 -11.53 9.49 -5.72
N PRO A 62 -11.40 10.81 -5.45
CA PRO A 62 -11.66 11.85 -6.45
C PRO A 62 -10.85 11.63 -7.75
N PRO A 63 -11.38 11.99 -8.93
CA PRO A 63 -10.78 11.65 -10.22
C PRO A 63 -9.34 12.16 -10.44
N ASN A 64 -8.97 13.24 -9.74
CA ASN A 64 -7.66 13.88 -9.84
C ASN A 64 -6.63 13.32 -8.84
N LEU A 65 -6.98 12.29 -8.06
CA LEU A 65 -6.10 11.69 -7.06
C LEU A 65 -5.79 10.22 -7.41
N THR A 66 -4.61 9.75 -6.99
CA THR A 66 -4.16 8.38 -7.21
C THR A 66 -3.25 7.90 -6.08
N LEU A 67 -3.10 6.58 -5.94
CA LEU A 67 -2.14 5.98 -5.01
C LEU A 67 -0.75 5.95 -5.66
N LYS A 68 -0.08 7.11 -5.70
CA LYS A 68 1.19 7.36 -6.40
C LYS A 68 2.32 6.36 -6.13
N ASN A 69 2.36 5.74 -4.95
CA ASN A 69 3.38 4.75 -4.61
C ASN A 69 3.31 3.48 -5.49
N PHE A 70 2.15 3.17 -6.07
CA PHE A 70 1.94 2.04 -6.97
C PHE A 70 2.12 2.38 -8.45
N GLU A 71 2.24 3.68 -8.77
CA GLU A 71 2.51 4.11 -10.14
C GLU A 71 3.92 3.64 -10.57
N GLY A 72 3.99 3.02 -11.74
CA GLY A 72 5.21 2.44 -12.30
C GLY A 72 5.64 1.11 -11.66
N LEU A 73 4.82 0.51 -10.79
CA LEU A 73 5.06 -0.82 -10.24
C LEU A 73 4.38 -1.90 -11.08
N ASP A 74 4.92 -3.13 -11.02
CA ASP A 74 4.30 -4.29 -11.68
C ASP A 74 3.19 -4.86 -10.78
N LEU A 75 1.97 -4.39 -11.00
CA LEU A 75 0.78 -4.79 -10.25
C LEU A 75 0.11 -6.04 -10.84
N GLY A 76 0.61 -6.60 -11.95
CA GLY A 76 -0.12 -7.64 -12.69
C GLY A 76 -1.44 -7.13 -13.29
N LYS A 77 -2.34 -8.05 -13.67
CA LYS A 77 -3.62 -7.69 -14.30
C LYS A 77 -4.56 -7.01 -13.27
N MET A 78 -4.99 -5.79 -13.57
CA MET A 78 -6.10 -5.14 -12.89
C MET A 78 -7.39 -5.47 -13.61
N ASP A 79 -8.39 -5.96 -12.88
CA ASP A 79 -9.75 -6.03 -13.43
C ASP A 79 -10.31 -4.62 -13.56
N GLU A 80 -10.86 -4.31 -14.73
CA GLU A 80 -11.53 -3.04 -15.04
C GLU A 80 -12.85 -2.93 -14.25
N ALA A 81 -12.76 -2.55 -12.99
CA ALA A 81 -13.93 -2.19 -12.19
C ALA A 81 -14.20 -0.68 -12.28
N ASN A 82 -15.42 -0.33 -12.67
CA ASN A 82 -15.93 1.04 -12.75
C ASN A 82 -15.87 1.72 -11.37
N ASP A 83 -15.10 2.81 -11.31
CA ASP A 83 -14.81 3.68 -10.17
C ASP A 83 -14.06 3.06 -8.97
N SER A 84 -13.00 3.74 -8.52
CA SER A 84 -12.05 3.34 -7.46
C SER A 84 -11.10 2.17 -7.76
N GLY A 85 -10.94 1.75 -9.02
CA GLY A 85 -10.20 0.55 -9.43
C GLY A 85 -8.87 0.31 -8.70
N LEU A 86 -8.00 1.33 -8.57
CA LEU A 86 -6.72 1.20 -7.87
C LEU A 86 -6.88 1.03 -6.34
N ALA A 87 -7.79 1.77 -5.70
CA ALA A 87 -8.03 1.66 -4.26
C ALA A 87 -8.69 0.32 -3.90
N SER A 88 -9.67 -0.11 -4.70
CA SER A 88 -10.31 -1.42 -4.58
C SER A 88 -9.34 -2.56 -4.86
N TYR A 89 -8.46 -2.40 -5.86
CA TYR A 89 -7.37 -3.34 -6.14
C TYR A 89 -6.43 -3.47 -4.94
N VAL A 90 -5.89 -2.35 -4.42
CA VAL A 90 -4.95 -2.36 -3.29
C VAL A 90 -5.59 -2.99 -2.05
N ALA A 91 -6.86 -2.67 -1.77
CA ALA A 91 -7.63 -3.31 -0.70
C ALA A 91 -7.79 -4.83 -0.91
N GLY A 92 -7.99 -5.27 -2.16
CA GLY A 92 -8.08 -6.69 -2.54
C GLY A 92 -6.74 -7.43 -2.52
N GLN A 93 -5.62 -6.71 -2.57
CA GLN A 93 -4.27 -7.27 -2.53
C GLN A 93 -3.75 -7.50 -1.11
N ILE A 94 -4.42 -6.99 -0.06
CA ILE A 94 -4.02 -7.28 1.33
C ILE A 94 -4.04 -8.79 1.56
N ASP A 95 -2.90 -9.33 2.00
CA ASP A 95 -2.76 -10.76 2.26
C ASP A 95 -3.37 -11.13 3.61
N ARG A 96 -4.39 -12.00 3.59
CA ARG A 96 -5.10 -12.43 4.80
C ARG A 96 -4.40 -13.57 5.52
N THR A 97 -3.38 -14.19 4.89
CA THR A 97 -2.62 -15.30 5.47
C THR A 97 -1.37 -14.85 6.21
N LEU A 98 -1.20 -13.54 6.39
CA LEU A 98 -0.11 -12.91 7.14
C LEU A 98 0.12 -13.60 8.49
N SER A 99 1.38 -13.93 8.74
CA SER A 99 1.88 -14.60 9.93
C SER A 99 3.22 -14.02 10.37
N TRP A 100 3.75 -14.49 11.50
CA TRP A 100 5.08 -14.09 11.96
C TRP A 100 6.21 -14.48 10.99
N LYS A 101 6.02 -15.48 10.13
CA LYS A 101 6.99 -15.84 9.09
C LYS A 101 7.14 -14.72 8.06
N ASP A 102 6.07 -13.99 7.77
CA ASP A 102 6.08 -12.86 6.85
C ASP A 102 6.81 -11.66 7.45
N VAL A 103 6.76 -11.50 8.77
CA VAL A 103 7.55 -10.49 9.48
C VAL A 103 9.03 -10.81 9.36
N GLN A 104 9.41 -12.08 9.54
CA GLN A 104 10.80 -12.53 9.34
C GLN A 104 11.26 -12.32 7.89
N TRP A 105 10.41 -12.65 6.92
CA TRP A 105 10.68 -12.39 5.50
C TRP A 105 10.92 -10.90 5.20
N LEU A 106 10.16 -10.00 5.83
CA LEU A 106 10.36 -8.56 5.62
C LEU A 106 11.69 -8.03 6.19
N GLN A 107 12.33 -8.79 7.09
CA GLN A 107 13.61 -8.44 7.70
C GLN A 107 14.82 -8.91 6.88
N THR A 108 14.63 -9.71 5.83
CA THR A 108 15.70 -10.20 4.95
C THR A 108 15.96 -9.26 3.78
#